data_AF-A0AAW8ATF3-F1
#
_entry.id   AF-A0AAW8ATF3-F1
#
_cell.length_a   1.000
_cell.length_b   1.000
_cell.length_c   1.000
_cell.angle_alpha   90.00
_cell.angle_beta   90.00
_cell.angle_gamma   90.00
#
_symmetry.space_group_name_H-M   'P 1'
#
loop_
_entity.id
_entity.type
_entity.pdbx_description
1 polymer ?
#
loop_
_entity_poly.entity_id
_entity_poly.type
_entity_poly.pdbx_seq_one_letter_code
_entity_poly.pdbx_strand_id
1 'polypeptide(L)'
;MPITYTLNTDLERLAKIRLDSLSLKSKANGDYVLQLFNWQKRYIPSQPRKFSSSSHLVVPTELSQGYKNLKEAIQKGENINGYLSSNLNDANYADGFLNHFGLYHFHLGVGLETSGKSNGYIKRTRDIALAKVTDEEVIIILIEDHNHHSNPDIWFDPKYIQILHDEFPESIKKFKINGMIVSNPITTADDFRKLRKVNLNVSVTTADGTSYMTPGGGVSASGHSTEAVMQMLSLKRRIHCLEKNIFSSLIDFIPNQLGKCTLNLIDLDNNLSLFEVKYNVFKKALLIIDEQENKLRLLSFNGIYSINISSFHKVKEVIFIKFSDGSNSAKEYILSTHKNYTSLFHLRNKVAQEIFSIEKKLNENFKLNILTKDIGIIIYP
;
A
#
# COMPACT_ATOMS: atom_id res chain seq x y z
N MET A 1 28.85 4.51 21.25
CA MET A 1 28.76 3.08 20.85
C MET A 1 28.17 3.04 19.44
N PRO A 2 28.79 2.38 18.44
CA PRO A 2 28.23 2.37 17.09
C PRO A 2 27.01 1.44 17.06
N ILE A 3 25.81 2.02 16.97
CA ILE A 3 24.59 1.32 16.59
C ILE A 3 24.63 1.20 15.06
N THR A 4 24.48 -0.01 14.53
CA THR A 4 24.34 -0.24 13.08
C THR A 4 22.89 -0.56 12.77
N TYR A 5 22.34 0.03 11.72
CA TYR A 5 21.00 -0.25 11.25
C TYR A 5 21.00 -0.46 9.75
N THR A 6 20.03 -1.23 9.28
CA THR A 6 19.83 -1.56 7.87
C THR A 6 18.40 -1.28 7.45
N LEU A 7 17.71 -0.30 8.06
CA LEU A 7 16.25 -0.21 7.96
C LEU A 7 15.76 0.01 6.53
N ASN A 8 16.47 0.80 5.71
CA ASN A 8 16.13 0.93 4.29
C ASN A 8 16.34 -0.40 3.53
N THR A 9 17.40 -1.15 3.83
CA THR A 9 17.62 -2.49 3.24
C THR A 9 16.55 -3.48 3.70
N ASP A 10 16.16 -3.43 4.97
CA ASP A 10 15.08 -4.24 5.52
C ASP A 10 13.74 -3.87 4.89
N LEU A 11 13.48 -2.58 4.64
CA LEU A 11 12.28 -2.10 3.97
C LEU A 11 12.20 -2.66 2.54
N GLU A 12 13.28 -2.59 1.76
CA GLU A 12 13.36 -3.20 0.43
C GLU A 12 13.12 -4.71 0.47
N ARG A 13 13.71 -5.39 1.47
CA ARG A 13 13.51 -6.83 1.70
C ARG A 13 12.04 -7.16 2.00
N LEU A 14 11.38 -6.37 2.85
CA LEU A 14 9.97 -6.56 3.21
C LEU A 14 9.05 -6.32 2.02
N ALA A 15 9.28 -5.26 1.25
CA ALA A 15 8.54 -5.01 0.02
C ALA A 15 8.71 -6.16 -0.99
N LYS A 16 9.93 -6.71 -1.13
CA LYS A 16 10.17 -7.88 -1.98
C LYS A 16 9.40 -9.12 -1.52
N ILE A 17 9.45 -9.44 -0.23
CA ILE A 17 8.68 -10.56 0.36
C ILE A 17 7.19 -10.38 0.07
N ARG A 18 6.66 -9.15 0.20
CA ARG A 18 5.26 -8.86 -0.08
C ARG A 18 4.91 -9.09 -1.53
N LEU A 19 5.71 -8.57 -2.47
CA LEU A 19 5.52 -8.79 -3.91
C LEU A 19 5.51 -10.29 -4.25
N ASP A 20 6.43 -11.07 -3.65
CA ASP A 20 6.51 -12.52 -3.85
C ASP A 20 5.29 -13.25 -3.28
N SER A 21 4.82 -12.85 -2.09
CA SER A 21 3.61 -13.44 -1.48
C SER A 21 2.35 -13.22 -2.32
N LEU A 22 2.32 -12.14 -3.09
CA LEU A 22 1.25 -11.80 -4.03
C LEU A 22 1.47 -12.44 -5.42
N SER A 23 2.53 -13.24 -5.60
CA SER A 23 2.92 -13.84 -6.87
C SER A 23 3.14 -12.81 -7.99
N LEU A 24 3.59 -11.60 -7.64
CA LEU A 24 3.83 -10.51 -8.60
C LEU A 24 5.24 -10.59 -9.16
N LYS A 25 5.34 -10.37 -10.48
CA LYS A 25 6.64 -10.13 -11.13
C LYS A 25 7.18 -8.79 -10.66
N SER A 26 8.46 -8.77 -10.30
CA SER A 26 9.19 -7.57 -9.91
C SER A 26 10.52 -7.51 -10.65
N LYS A 27 10.99 -6.30 -10.94
CA LYS A 27 12.27 -6.04 -11.60
C LYS A 27 13.40 -6.13 -10.57
N ALA A 28 14.33 -7.05 -10.80
CA ALA A 28 15.55 -7.15 -10.01
C ALA A 28 16.38 -5.87 -10.09
N ASN A 29 17.07 -5.51 -9.00
CA ASN A 29 17.84 -4.27 -8.85
C ASN A 29 17.01 -2.97 -9.00
N GLY A 30 15.68 -3.08 -9.03
CA GLY A 30 14.78 -1.93 -8.89
C GLY A 30 14.45 -1.65 -7.42
N ASP A 31 13.76 -0.54 -7.19
CA ASP A 31 13.20 -0.18 -5.88
C ASP A 31 11.91 -0.99 -5.65
N TYR A 32 11.93 -1.93 -4.71
CA TYR A 32 10.80 -2.83 -4.47
C TYR A 32 9.65 -2.11 -3.75
N VAL A 33 9.96 -1.08 -2.96
CA VAL A 33 8.96 -0.24 -2.31
C VAL A 33 8.16 0.52 -3.36
N LEU A 34 8.84 1.13 -4.34
CA LEU A 34 8.19 1.81 -5.46
C LEU A 34 7.33 0.86 -6.30
N GLN A 35 7.84 -0.34 -6.59
CA GLN A 35 7.11 -1.35 -7.35
C GLN A 35 5.83 -1.80 -6.62
N LEU A 36 5.90 -1.97 -5.30
CA LEU A 36 4.73 -2.30 -4.49
C LEU A 36 3.67 -1.19 -4.55
N PHE A 37 4.06 0.08 -4.35
CA PHE A 37 3.12 1.20 -4.44
C PHE A 37 2.56 1.40 -5.86
N ASN A 38 3.37 1.15 -6.90
CA ASN A 38 2.91 1.18 -8.28
C ASN A 38 1.90 0.07 -8.59
N TRP A 39 2.05 -1.11 -8.00
CA TRP A 39 1.02 -2.15 -8.05
C TRP A 39 -0.24 -1.75 -7.27
N GLN A 40 -0.09 -1.24 -6.05
CA GLN A 40 -1.23 -0.85 -5.20
C GLN A 40 -2.11 0.20 -5.86
N LYS A 41 -1.55 1.18 -6.57
CA LYS A 41 -2.31 2.16 -7.34
C LYS A 41 -3.22 1.51 -8.41
N ARG A 42 -2.78 0.42 -9.03
CA ARG A 42 -3.52 -0.28 -10.09
C ARG A 42 -4.48 -1.33 -9.55
N TYR A 43 -4.23 -1.84 -8.35
CA TYR A 43 -5.08 -2.82 -7.70
C TYR A 43 -6.37 -2.17 -7.21
N ILE A 44 -7.51 -2.82 -7.45
CA ILE A 44 -8.82 -2.37 -7.00
C ILE A 44 -9.28 -3.27 -5.84
N PRO A 45 -9.38 -2.76 -4.60
CA PRO A 45 -9.84 -3.56 -3.48
C PRO A 45 -11.26 -4.09 -3.66
N SER A 46 -11.50 -5.34 -3.27
CA SER A 46 -12.82 -5.97 -3.28
C SER A 46 -13.72 -5.33 -2.23
N GLN A 47 -14.65 -4.49 -2.68
CA GLN A 47 -15.71 -3.90 -1.85
C GLN A 47 -16.88 -3.47 -2.72
N PRO A 48 -18.12 -3.50 -2.21
CA PRO A 48 -19.29 -3.03 -2.95
C PRO A 48 -19.11 -1.55 -3.34
N ARG A 49 -19.39 -1.24 -4.61
CA ARG A 49 -19.39 0.14 -5.11
C ARG A 49 -20.68 0.44 -5.86
N LYS A 50 -21.09 1.71 -5.85
CA LYS A 50 -22.13 2.21 -6.76
C LYS A 50 -21.66 1.99 -8.20
N PHE A 51 -22.59 1.62 -9.08
CA PHE A 51 -22.33 1.46 -10.50
C PHE A 51 -23.08 2.54 -11.27
N SER A 52 -22.35 3.31 -12.06
CA SER A 52 -22.88 4.37 -12.91
C SER A 52 -22.34 4.24 -14.33
N SER A 53 -23.05 4.80 -15.29
CA SER A 53 -22.67 4.80 -16.70
C SER A 53 -22.97 6.15 -17.32
N SER A 54 -22.10 6.59 -18.23
CA SER A 54 -22.33 7.81 -19.00
C SER A 54 -23.58 7.71 -19.86
N SER A 55 -24.22 8.86 -20.11
CA SER A 55 -25.34 8.92 -21.08
C SER A 55 -24.89 8.64 -22.51
N HIS A 56 -23.58 8.78 -22.80
CA HIS A 56 -22.96 8.47 -24.08
C HIS A 56 -22.60 6.99 -24.28
N LEU A 57 -22.79 6.14 -23.26
CA LEU A 57 -22.37 4.74 -23.31
C LEU A 57 -23.29 3.92 -24.24
N VAL A 58 -22.67 3.28 -25.23
CA VAL A 58 -23.31 2.22 -26.04
C VAL A 58 -22.63 0.90 -25.73
N VAL A 59 -23.41 -0.12 -25.35
CA VAL A 59 -22.89 -1.47 -25.07
C VAL A 59 -23.15 -2.36 -26.29
N PRO A 60 -22.10 -2.81 -27.01
CA PRO A 60 -22.26 -3.74 -28.12
C PRO A 60 -22.94 -5.03 -27.68
N THR A 61 -23.81 -5.58 -28.53
CA THR A 61 -24.63 -6.76 -28.22
C THR A 61 -23.76 -7.94 -27.78
N GLU A 62 -22.61 -8.13 -28.42
CA GLU A 62 -21.63 -9.18 -28.15
C GLU A 62 -20.93 -9.03 -26.78
N LEU A 63 -20.92 -7.83 -26.19
CA LEU A 63 -20.34 -7.56 -24.87
C LEU A 63 -21.38 -7.44 -23.75
N SER A 64 -22.68 -7.48 -24.10
CA SER A 64 -23.79 -7.25 -23.16
C SER A 64 -23.71 -8.15 -21.92
N GLN A 65 -23.38 -9.44 -22.10
CA GLN A 65 -23.25 -10.37 -20.99
C GLN A 65 -22.03 -10.05 -20.10
N GLY A 66 -20.88 -9.74 -20.69
CA GLY A 66 -19.67 -9.37 -19.92
C GLY A 66 -19.85 -8.06 -19.15
N TYR A 67 -20.52 -7.07 -19.77
CA TYR A 67 -20.91 -5.83 -19.12
C TYR A 67 -21.84 -6.05 -17.92
N LYS A 68 -22.86 -6.90 -18.08
CA LYS A 68 -23.76 -7.28 -16.99
C LYS A 68 -23.01 -7.98 -15.85
N ASN A 69 -22.12 -8.92 -16.18
CA ASN A 69 -21.30 -9.63 -15.19
C ASN A 69 -20.40 -8.66 -14.40
N LEU A 70 -19.72 -7.73 -15.09
CA LEU A 70 -18.90 -6.71 -14.45
C LEU A 70 -19.73 -5.83 -13.50
N LYS A 71 -20.89 -5.36 -13.97
CA LYS A 71 -21.81 -4.56 -13.14
C LYS A 71 -22.22 -5.31 -11.87
N GLU A 72 -22.64 -6.56 -11.99
CA GLU A 72 -23.04 -7.37 -10.83
C GLU A 72 -21.87 -7.59 -9.86
N ALA A 73 -20.67 -7.87 -10.38
CA ALA A 73 -19.47 -8.07 -9.57
C ALA A 73 -19.09 -6.79 -8.78
N ILE A 74 -19.17 -5.62 -9.42
CA ILE A 74 -18.93 -4.31 -8.78
C ILE A 74 -19.93 -4.08 -7.64
N GLN A 75 -21.22 -4.30 -7.90
CA GLN A 75 -22.29 -4.04 -6.93
C GLN A 75 -22.23 -5.01 -5.74
N LYS A 76 -21.79 -6.25 -5.95
CA LYS A 76 -21.60 -7.25 -4.89
C LYS A 76 -20.27 -7.08 -4.12
N GLY A 77 -19.34 -6.29 -4.66
CA GLY A 77 -18.01 -6.14 -4.08
C GLY A 77 -17.08 -7.32 -4.30
N GLU A 78 -17.30 -8.06 -5.38
CA GLU A 78 -16.43 -9.15 -5.79
C GLU A 78 -15.08 -8.61 -6.29
N ASN A 79 -14.09 -9.51 -6.41
CA ASN A 79 -12.80 -9.13 -6.96
C ASN A 79 -12.91 -8.90 -8.48
N ILE A 80 -12.86 -7.63 -8.90
CA ILE A 80 -12.95 -7.23 -10.31
C ILE A 80 -11.59 -7.11 -11.02
N ASN A 81 -10.47 -7.36 -10.34
CA ASN A 81 -9.14 -7.23 -10.94
C ASN A 81 -8.91 -8.22 -12.10
N GLY A 82 -9.67 -9.32 -12.15
CA GLY A 82 -9.66 -10.27 -13.27
C GLY A 82 -10.16 -9.67 -14.60
N TYR A 83 -10.86 -8.53 -14.55
CA TYR A 83 -11.30 -7.79 -15.74
C TYR A 83 -10.20 -6.85 -16.28
N LEU A 84 -9.13 -6.58 -15.53
CA LEU A 84 -8.05 -5.69 -15.94
C LEU A 84 -7.02 -6.38 -16.85
N SER A 85 -6.03 -5.62 -17.33
CA SER A 85 -4.83 -6.17 -17.97
C SER A 85 -4.11 -7.18 -17.07
N SER A 86 -3.62 -8.28 -17.64
CA SER A 86 -2.73 -9.22 -16.93
C SER A 86 -1.38 -8.60 -16.56
N ASN A 87 -1.07 -7.40 -17.07
CA ASN A 87 0.04 -6.57 -16.59
C ASN A 87 -0.13 -6.13 -15.12
N LEU A 88 -1.31 -6.30 -14.51
CA LEU A 88 -1.46 -6.16 -13.06
C LEU A 88 -0.52 -7.11 -12.30
N ASN A 89 -0.18 -8.27 -12.88
CA ASN A 89 0.79 -9.21 -12.30
C ASN A 89 2.25 -8.74 -12.38
N ASP A 90 2.54 -7.62 -13.05
CA ASP A 90 3.87 -7.01 -13.11
C ASP A 90 3.88 -5.73 -12.28
N ALA A 91 4.54 -5.76 -11.13
CA ALA A 91 4.62 -4.63 -10.21
C ALA A 91 5.39 -3.43 -10.79
N ASN A 92 6.25 -3.65 -11.79
CA ASN A 92 7.02 -2.61 -12.46
C ASN A 92 6.31 -2.03 -13.70
N TYR A 93 5.15 -2.57 -14.10
CA TYR A 93 4.38 -2.04 -15.23
C TYR A 93 3.73 -0.69 -14.87
N ALA A 94 4.01 0.33 -15.67
CA ALA A 94 3.41 1.65 -15.53
C ALA A 94 2.20 1.79 -16.47
N ASP A 95 1.01 1.97 -15.89
CA ASP A 95 -0.21 2.21 -16.66
C ASP A 95 -0.36 3.70 -16.96
N GLY A 96 0.03 4.11 -18.17
CA GLY A 96 -0.05 5.51 -18.58
C GLY A 96 -1.48 6.06 -18.61
N PHE A 97 -2.47 5.23 -18.97
CA PHE A 97 -3.86 5.69 -19.04
C PHE A 97 -4.39 6.00 -17.63
N LEU A 98 -4.15 5.09 -16.69
CA LEU A 98 -4.45 5.33 -15.28
C LEU A 98 -3.65 6.50 -14.70
N ASN A 99 -2.34 6.58 -14.96
CA ASN A 99 -1.49 7.58 -14.34
C ASN A 99 -1.77 9.01 -14.83
N HIS A 100 -2.17 9.19 -16.09
CA HIS A 100 -2.46 10.52 -16.62
C HIS A 100 -3.95 10.88 -16.51
N PHE A 101 -4.85 9.99 -16.92
CA PHE A 101 -6.29 10.25 -16.97
C PHE A 101 -7.04 9.77 -15.73
N GLY A 102 -6.44 8.90 -14.91
CA GLY A 102 -7.12 8.35 -13.73
C GLY A 102 -8.21 7.36 -14.08
N LEU A 103 -8.07 6.70 -15.24
CA LEU A 103 -9.05 5.79 -15.82
C LEU A 103 -8.51 4.37 -15.90
N TYR A 104 -9.38 3.42 -15.61
CA TYR A 104 -9.15 1.98 -15.74
C TYR A 104 -9.76 1.48 -17.05
N HIS A 105 -9.29 0.34 -17.52
CA HIS A 105 -9.87 -0.37 -18.65
C HIS A 105 -10.20 -1.81 -18.28
N PHE A 106 -11.44 -2.22 -18.55
CA PHE A 106 -11.96 -3.55 -18.25
C PHE A 106 -12.29 -4.31 -19.53
N HIS A 107 -11.76 -5.53 -19.67
CA HIS A 107 -12.20 -6.46 -20.70
C HIS A 107 -13.57 -7.04 -20.35
N LEU A 108 -14.42 -7.22 -21.36
CA LEU A 108 -15.82 -7.61 -21.18
C LEU A 108 -16.10 -9.02 -21.75
N GLY A 109 -15.10 -9.90 -21.74
CA GLY A 109 -15.29 -11.28 -22.17
C GLY A 109 -16.15 -12.10 -21.22
N VAL A 110 -16.57 -13.28 -21.68
CA VAL A 110 -17.32 -14.24 -20.85
C VAL A 110 -16.45 -15.45 -20.54
N GLY A 111 -16.34 -15.76 -19.26
CA GLY A 111 -15.47 -16.82 -18.75
C GLY A 111 -14.01 -16.38 -18.61
N LEU A 112 -13.19 -17.30 -18.12
CA LEU A 112 -11.77 -17.07 -17.90
C LEU A 112 -10.93 -17.55 -19.09
N GLU A 113 -9.82 -16.86 -19.34
CA GLU A 113 -8.69 -17.40 -20.09
C GLU A 113 -8.10 -18.59 -19.31
N THR A 114 -7.87 -19.70 -20.00
CA THR A 114 -7.39 -20.95 -19.41
C THR A 114 -5.92 -21.24 -19.74
N SER A 115 -5.26 -20.35 -20.49
CA SER A 115 -3.88 -20.51 -20.92
C SER A 115 -3.18 -19.17 -21.18
N GLY A 116 -1.87 -19.21 -21.36
CA GLY A 116 -1.07 -18.04 -21.69
C GLY A 116 -0.90 -17.03 -20.55
N LYS A 117 -0.41 -15.83 -20.89
CA LYS A 117 -0.08 -14.78 -19.90
C LYS A 117 -1.29 -14.24 -19.13
N SER A 118 -2.49 -14.43 -19.67
CA SER A 118 -3.74 -13.96 -19.09
C SER A 118 -4.54 -15.06 -18.39
N ASN A 119 -3.96 -16.25 -18.18
CA ASN A 119 -4.62 -17.35 -17.47
C ASN A 119 -5.22 -16.87 -16.13
N GLY A 120 -6.49 -17.20 -15.89
CA GLY A 120 -7.23 -16.78 -14.69
C GLY A 120 -7.84 -15.38 -14.75
N TYR A 121 -7.67 -14.63 -15.84
CA TYR A 121 -8.38 -13.38 -16.10
C TYR A 121 -9.56 -13.60 -17.02
N ILE A 122 -10.45 -12.62 -17.10
CA ILE A 122 -11.55 -12.59 -18.07
C ILE A 122 -10.99 -12.66 -19.50
N LYS A 123 -11.71 -13.40 -20.36
CA LYS A 123 -11.39 -13.49 -21.79
C LYS A 123 -11.22 -12.13 -22.42
N ARG A 124 -10.17 -11.98 -23.23
CA ARG A 124 -9.84 -10.68 -23.82
C ARG A 124 -10.80 -10.34 -24.94
N THR A 125 -11.27 -9.11 -24.93
CA THR A 125 -12.14 -8.53 -25.95
C THR A 125 -11.41 -7.41 -26.67
N ARG A 126 -11.69 -7.22 -27.96
CA ARG A 126 -11.20 -6.09 -28.75
C ARG A 126 -11.68 -4.76 -28.18
N ASP A 127 -12.91 -4.72 -27.72
CA ASP A 127 -13.48 -3.54 -27.09
C ASP A 127 -13.41 -3.69 -25.57
N ILE A 128 -13.09 -2.58 -24.89
CA ILE A 128 -12.91 -2.51 -23.43
C ILE A 128 -13.80 -1.41 -22.86
N ALA A 129 -14.31 -1.62 -21.64
CA ALA A 129 -14.96 -0.55 -20.89
C ALA A 129 -13.90 0.35 -20.25
N LEU A 130 -13.92 1.64 -20.59
CA LEU A 130 -13.12 2.68 -19.96
C LEU A 130 -13.89 3.25 -18.78
N ALA A 131 -13.26 3.32 -17.61
CA ALA A 131 -13.96 3.60 -16.37
C ALA A 131 -13.20 4.49 -15.40
N LYS A 132 -13.92 5.34 -14.68
CA LYS A 132 -13.42 5.98 -13.46
C LYS A 132 -13.77 5.10 -12.26
N VAL A 133 -12.80 4.86 -11.39
CA VAL A 133 -12.98 4.08 -10.15
C VAL A 133 -12.60 4.97 -8.97
N THR A 134 -13.50 5.06 -8.00
CA THR A 134 -13.27 5.66 -6.68
C THR A 134 -13.53 4.61 -5.58
N ASP A 135 -13.42 5.01 -4.33
CA ASP A 135 -13.73 4.12 -3.21
C ASP A 135 -15.23 3.80 -3.15
N GLU A 136 -16.07 4.71 -3.62
CA GLU A 136 -17.53 4.66 -3.54
C GLU A 136 -18.20 4.22 -4.84
N GLU A 137 -17.60 4.50 -6.00
CA GLU A 137 -18.27 4.39 -7.28
C GLU A 137 -17.35 3.90 -8.41
N VAL A 138 -17.93 3.10 -9.32
CA VAL A 138 -17.36 2.81 -10.64
C VAL A 138 -18.27 3.43 -11.69
N ILE A 139 -17.71 4.31 -12.51
CA ILE A 139 -18.39 5.02 -13.60
C ILE A 139 -17.84 4.49 -14.92
N ILE A 140 -18.66 3.78 -15.69
CA ILE A 140 -18.31 3.39 -17.06
C ILE A 140 -18.57 4.56 -18.00
N ILE A 141 -17.52 5.04 -18.65
CA ILE A 141 -17.56 6.22 -19.52
C ILE A 141 -17.96 5.79 -20.93
N LEU A 142 -17.15 4.92 -21.54
CA LEU A 142 -17.33 4.44 -22.92
C LEU A 142 -16.85 2.99 -23.03
N ILE A 143 -17.30 2.32 -24.09
CA ILE A 143 -16.72 1.07 -24.57
C ILE A 143 -16.09 1.34 -25.92
N GLU A 144 -14.78 1.09 -26.05
CA GLU A 144 -14.03 1.40 -27.27
C GLU A 144 -13.03 0.30 -27.63
N ASP A 145 -12.74 0.20 -28.92
CA ASP A 145 -11.70 -0.64 -29.48
C ASP A 145 -10.32 -0.21 -29.00
N HIS A 146 -9.61 -1.10 -28.28
CA HIS A 146 -8.28 -0.82 -27.75
C HIS A 146 -7.12 -1.16 -28.68
N ASN A 147 -7.42 -1.57 -29.92
CA ASN A 147 -6.41 -1.80 -30.94
C ASN A 147 -5.90 -0.47 -31.49
N HIS A 148 -4.62 -0.18 -31.26
CA HIS A 148 -3.95 1.03 -31.73
C HIS A 148 -3.97 1.24 -33.25
N HIS A 149 -4.17 0.19 -34.06
CA HIS A 149 -4.25 0.33 -35.51
C HIS A 149 -5.57 0.93 -35.98
N SER A 150 -6.67 0.59 -35.31
CA SER A 150 -8.02 1.07 -35.63
C SER A 150 -8.46 2.25 -34.76
N ASN A 151 -7.90 2.38 -33.56
CA ASN A 151 -8.15 3.48 -32.65
C ASN A 151 -6.82 3.95 -32.01
N PRO A 152 -6.00 4.73 -32.74
CA PRO A 152 -4.69 5.14 -32.26
C PRO A 152 -4.76 6.06 -31.03
N ASP A 153 -5.88 6.77 -30.84
CA ASP A 153 -6.06 7.84 -29.87
C ASP A 153 -6.68 7.39 -28.54
N ILE A 154 -7.19 6.16 -28.42
CA ILE A 154 -7.91 5.67 -27.22
C ILE A 154 -7.19 5.93 -25.90
N TRP A 155 -5.87 5.94 -25.87
CA TRP A 155 -5.11 6.15 -24.64
C TRP A 155 -4.76 7.59 -24.36
N PHE A 156 -5.04 8.52 -25.28
CA PHE A 156 -4.60 9.92 -25.26
C PHE A 156 -5.74 10.93 -25.44
N ASP A 157 -6.94 10.47 -25.76
CA ASP A 157 -8.08 11.32 -26.09
C ASP A 157 -8.61 12.09 -24.85
N PRO A 158 -8.60 13.44 -24.86
CA PRO A 158 -9.12 14.23 -23.76
C PRO A 158 -10.65 14.17 -23.61
N LYS A 159 -11.39 13.61 -24.58
CA LYS A 159 -12.85 13.49 -24.50
C LYS A 159 -13.33 12.76 -23.25
N TYR A 160 -12.53 11.85 -22.69
CA TYR A 160 -12.93 11.14 -21.46
C TYR A 160 -13.05 12.07 -20.26
N ILE A 161 -12.18 13.10 -20.19
CA ILE A 161 -12.26 14.10 -19.15
C ILE A 161 -13.41 15.06 -19.41
N GLN A 162 -13.71 15.35 -20.68
CA GLN A 162 -14.91 16.12 -21.05
C GLN A 162 -16.19 15.41 -20.55
N ILE A 163 -16.35 14.12 -20.83
CA ILE A 163 -17.52 13.35 -20.37
C ILE A 163 -17.61 13.35 -18.84
N LEU A 164 -16.50 13.12 -18.14
CA LEU A 164 -16.49 13.18 -16.67
C LEU A 164 -16.81 14.57 -16.14
N HIS A 165 -16.37 15.63 -16.80
CA HIS A 165 -16.68 17.00 -16.43
C HIS A 165 -18.18 17.30 -16.58
N ASP A 166 -18.77 16.90 -17.71
CA ASP A 166 -20.17 17.19 -18.03
C ASP A 166 -21.15 16.40 -17.14
N GLU A 167 -20.84 15.14 -16.85
CA GLU A 167 -21.80 14.22 -16.20
C GLU A 167 -21.42 13.84 -14.77
N PHE A 168 -20.13 13.83 -14.43
CA PHE A 168 -19.62 13.35 -13.14
C PHE A 168 -18.54 14.26 -12.53
N PRO A 169 -18.74 15.60 -12.48
CA PRO A 169 -17.68 16.55 -12.15
C PRO A 169 -17.06 16.31 -10.76
N GLU A 170 -17.84 15.81 -9.81
CA GLU A 170 -17.36 15.48 -8.46
C GLU A 170 -16.27 14.39 -8.48
N SER A 171 -16.29 13.46 -9.44
CA SER A 171 -15.31 12.37 -9.56
C SER A 171 -13.88 12.83 -9.92
N ILE A 172 -13.76 14.04 -10.50
CA ILE A 172 -12.49 14.65 -10.92
C ILE A 172 -12.23 16.02 -10.28
N LYS A 173 -13.12 16.48 -9.40
CA LYS A 173 -13.07 17.81 -8.77
C LYS A 173 -11.77 18.13 -8.07
N LYS A 174 -11.15 17.15 -7.40
CA LYS A 174 -9.87 17.33 -6.70
C LYS A 174 -8.71 17.72 -7.61
N PHE A 175 -8.86 17.51 -8.93
CA PHE A 175 -7.85 17.84 -9.93
C PHE A 175 -8.14 19.16 -10.65
N LYS A 176 -9.27 19.83 -10.36
CA LYS A 176 -9.64 21.08 -11.00
C LYS A 176 -8.63 22.18 -10.61
N ILE A 177 -8.13 22.88 -11.63
CA ILE A 177 -7.25 24.04 -11.47
C ILE A 177 -8.12 25.26 -11.16
N ASN A 178 -7.93 25.86 -10.00
CA ASN A 178 -8.64 27.06 -9.57
C ASN A 178 -7.72 28.29 -9.68
N GLY A 179 -8.26 29.42 -10.15
CA GLY A 179 -7.56 30.71 -10.14
C GLY A 179 -6.46 30.87 -11.19
N MET A 180 -6.39 30.01 -12.20
CA MET A 180 -5.44 30.12 -13.31
C MET A 180 -6.14 29.91 -14.65
N ILE A 181 -5.89 30.79 -15.61
CA ILE A 181 -6.32 30.62 -17.01
C ILE A 181 -5.16 29.97 -17.77
N VAL A 182 -5.43 28.83 -18.40
CA VAL A 182 -4.45 28.15 -19.26
C VAL A 182 -4.47 28.82 -20.63
N SER A 183 -3.42 29.59 -20.96
CA SER A 183 -3.36 30.39 -22.19
C SER A 183 -3.20 29.56 -23.47
N ASN A 184 -2.63 28.36 -23.38
CA ASN A 184 -2.45 27.42 -24.48
C ASN A 184 -2.91 26.02 -24.05
N PRO A 185 -4.23 25.76 -24.02
CA PRO A 185 -4.76 24.49 -23.55
C PRO A 185 -4.36 23.36 -24.49
N ILE A 186 -3.95 22.22 -23.92
CA ILE A 186 -3.74 20.99 -24.68
C ILE A 186 -5.10 20.31 -24.85
N THR A 187 -5.57 20.24 -26.09
CA THR A 187 -6.93 19.79 -26.42
C THR A 187 -6.98 18.62 -27.41
N THR A 188 -5.84 18.17 -27.92
CA THR A 188 -5.78 17.10 -28.94
C THR A 188 -5.05 15.86 -28.44
N ALA A 189 -5.51 14.67 -28.88
CA ALA A 189 -4.87 13.40 -28.54
C ALA A 189 -3.40 13.33 -28.98
N ASP A 190 -3.05 13.93 -30.13
CA ASP A 190 -1.68 13.97 -30.63
C ASP A 190 -0.74 14.78 -29.75
N ASP A 191 -1.20 15.90 -29.20
CA ASP A 191 -0.38 16.69 -28.28
C ASP A 191 -0.18 15.94 -26.95
N PHE A 192 -1.25 15.33 -26.41
CA PHE A 192 -1.12 14.44 -25.24
C PHE A 192 -0.14 13.30 -25.51
N ARG A 193 -0.19 12.67 -26.69
CA ARG A 193 0.72 11.59 -27.09
C ARG A 193 2.18 12.05 -27.09
N LYS A 194 2.47 13.20 -27.72
CA LYS A 194 3.84 13.75 -27.80
C LYS A 194 4.40 14.08 -26.41
N LEU A 195 3.61 14.75 -25.58
CA LEU A 195 4.05 15.24 -24.27
C LEU A 195 4.17 14.09 -23.26
N ARG A 196 3.27 13.11 -23.31
CA ARG A 196 3.35 11.93 -22.44
C ARG A 196 4.48 10.99 -22.81
N LYS A 197 4.92 10.94 -24.08
CA LYS A 197 6.09 10.17 -24.50
C LYS A 197 7.38 10.61 -23.77
N VAL A 198 7.43 11.85 -23.29
CA VAL A 198 8.53 12.41 -22.50
C VAL A 198 8.18 12.60 -21.03
N ASN A 199 7.14 11.92 -20.53
CA ASN A 199 6.67 11.97 -19.14
C ASN A 199 6.27 13.37 -18.64
N LEU A 200 5.83 14.27 -19.53
CA LEU A 200 5.35 15.59 -19.11
C LEU A 200 3.91 15.51 -18.60
N ASN A 201 3.68 16.09 -17.43
CA ASN A 201 2.33 16.29 -16.89
C ASN A 201 1.73 17.56 -17.47
N VAL A 202 0.57 17.43 -18.10
CA VAL A 202 -0.15 18.55 -18.72
C VAL A 202 -1.59 18.57 -18.27
N SER A 203 -2.18 19.76 -18.19
CA SER A 203 -3.59 19.93 -17.89
C SER A 203 -4.45 19.53 -19.09
N VAL A 204 -5.62 18.98 -18.81
CA VAL A 204 -6.69 18.77 -19.79
C VAL A 204 -7.68 19.90 -19.63
N THR A 205 -8.00 20.60 -20.71
CA THR A 205 -8.97 21.70 -20.71
C THR A 205 -10.23 21.28 -21.45
N THR A 206 -11.38 21.44 -20.79
CA THR A 206 -12.71 21.15 -21.32
C THR A 206 -13.23 22.31 -22.17
N ALA A 207 -14.30 22.06 -22.93
CA ALA A 207 -14.88 23.02 -23.87
C ALA A 207 -15.36 24.33 -23.23
N ASP A 208 -15.76 24.29 -21.95
CA ASP A 208 -16.16 25.46 -21.15
C ASP A 208 -14.97 26.27 -20.60
N GLY A 209 -13.73 25.83 -20.86
CA GLY A 209 -12.50 26.43 -20.37
C GLY A 209 -12.05 25.92 -18.99
N THR A 210 -12.83 25.06 -18.33
CA THR A 210 -12.39 24.41 -17.08
C THR A 210 -11.16 23.55 -17.36
N SER A 211 -10.15 23.60 -16.48
CA SER A 211 -8.91 22.82 -16.64
C SER A 211 -8.66 21.90 -15.45
N TYR A 212 -8.18 20.69 -15.74
CA TYR A 212 -7.85 19.67 -14.75
C TYR A 212 -6.39 19.25 -14.87
N MET A 213 -5.65 19.26 -13.76
CA MET A 213 -4.27 18.79 -13.72
C MET A 213 -4.25 17.26 -13.60
N THR A 214 -3.90 16.56 -14.68
CA THR A 214 -3.72 15.09 -14.78
C THR A 214 -4.59 14.29 -13.79
N PRO A 215 -5.86 13.97 -14.12
CA PRO A 215 -6.79 13.31 -13.18
C PRO A 215 -6.38 11.91 -12.67
N GLY A 216 -5.23 11.38 -13.12
CA GLY A 216 -4.55 10.21 -12.55
C GLY A 216 -3.42 10.52 -11.56
N GLY A 217 -3.13 11.80 -11.27
CA GLY A 217 -2.01 12.27 -10.45
C GLY A 217 -0.69 12.48 -11.20
N GLY A 218 -0.63 12.08 -12.48
CA GLY A 218 0.53 12.25 -13.33
C GLY A 218 1.66 11.26 -13.05
N VAL A 219 2.79 11.53 -13.69
CA VAL A 219 4.02 10.73 -13.60
C VAL A 219 5.22 11.59 -13.20
N SER A 220 6.22 10.95 -12.60
CA SER A 220 7.55 11.53 -12.39
C SER A 220 8.36 11.56 -13.70
N ALA A 221 9.50 12.25 -13.71
CA ALA A 221 10.42 12.25 -14.86
C ALA A 221 10.87 10.85 -15.29
N SER A 222 10.90 9.89 -14.36
CA SER A 222 11.22 8.48 -14.63
C SER A 222 10.06 7.67 -15.23
N GLY A 223 8.87 8.26 -15.38
CA GLY A 223 7.67 7.61 -15.93
C GLY A 223 6.83 6.84 -14.90
N HIS A 224 7.31 6.68 -13.66
CA HIS A 224 6.52 6.10 -12.58
C HIS A 224 5.42 7.05 -12.13
N SER A 225 4.31 6.51 -11.63
CA SER A 225 3.23 7.32 -11.04
C SER A 225 3.78 8.26 -9.96
N THR A 226 3.41 9.54 -10.03
CA THR A 226 3.76 10.53 -9.00
C THR A 226 3.28 10.07 -7.62
N GLU A 227 2.08 9.50 -7.54
CA GLU A 227 1.51 8.99 -6.30
C GLU A 227 2.40 7.89 -5.68
N ALA A 228 2.79 6.89 -6.45
CA ALA A 228 3.65 5.81 -5.96
C ALA A 228 5.03 6.31 -5.52
N VAL A 229 5.61 7.27 -6.27
CA VAL A 229 6.88 7.91 -5.91
C VAL A 229 6.74 8.68 -4.60
N MET A 230 5.67 9.46 -4.44
CA MET A 230 5.43 10.24 -3.22
C MET A 230 5.19 9.35 -2.00
N GLN A 231 4.46 8.24 -2.16
CA GLN A 231 4.27 7.24 -1.09
C GLN A 231 5.60 6.59 -0.69
N MET A 232 6.41 6.15 -1.66
CA MET A 232 7.74 5.61 -1.42
C MET A 232 8.64 6.63 -0.68
N LEU A 233 8.70 7.88 -1.15
CA LEU A 233 9.49 8.93 -0.51
C LEU A 233 9.01 9.24 0.90
N SER A 234 7.69 9.27 1.12
CA SER A 234 7.09 9.45 2.46
C SER A 234 7.53 8.34 3.41
N LEU A 235 7.43 7.08 2.97
CA LEU A 235 7.81 5.92 3.77
C LEU A 235 9.30 5.91 4.08
N LYS A 236 10.16 6.20 3.09
CA LYS A 236 11.61 6.29 3.29
C LYS A 236 11.99 7.43 4.24
N ARG A 237 11.30 8.57 4.17
CA ARG A 237 11.47 9.66 5.15
C ARG A 237 11.04 9.25 6.55
N ARG A 238 9.91 8.55 6.70
CA ARG A 238 9.45 8.01 7.98
C ARG A 238 10.49 7.08 8.59
N ILE A 239 11.01 6.12 7.81
CA ILE A 239 12.07 5.22 8.26
C ILE A 239 13.33 5.99 8.67
N HIS A 240 13.79 6.96 7.88
CA HIS A 240 14.94 7.79 8.21
C HIS A 240 14.73 8.62 9.50
N CYS A 241 13.52 9.13 9.73
CA CYS A 241 13.17 9.82 10.98
C CYS A 241 13.20 8.85 12.17
N LEU A 242 12.68 7.62 12.01
CA LEU A 242 12.77 6.58 13.03
C LEU A 242 14.23 6.23 13.35
N GLU A 243 15.10 6.07 12.34
CA GLU A 243 16.54 5.85 12.56
C GLU A 243 17.15 6.93 13.48
N LYS A 244 16.84 8.20 13.20
CA LYS A 244 17.33 9.33 14.00
C LYS A 244 16.75 9.41 15.41
N ASN A 245 15.44 9.18 15.56
CA ASN A 245 14.73 9.35 16.84
C ASN A 245 14.88 8.14 17.78
N ILE A 246 14.99 6.93 17.22
CA ILE A 246 15.26 5.71 17.99
C ILE A 246 16.68 5.77 18.56
N PHE A 247 17.64 6.30 17.80
CA PHE A 247 19.04 6.42 18.24
C PHE A 247 19.19 7.16 19.57
N SER A 248 18.56 8.33 19.71
CA SER A 248 18.64 9.10 20.96
C SER A 248 18.01 8.36 22.14
N SER A 249 16.91 7.66 21.88
CA SER A 249 16.12 7.00 22.95
C SER A 249 16.71 5.66 23.40
N LEU A 250 17.36 4.90 22.50
CA LEU A 250 17.97 3.61 22.84
C LEU A 250 19.32 3.75 23.56
N ILE A 251 20.07 4.84 23.32
CA ILE A 251 21.35 5.08 24.01
C ILE A 251 21.15 5.19 25.52
N ASP A 252 20.09 5.86 25.95
CA ASP A 252 19.78 6.02 27.36
C ASP A 252 19.32 4.71 28.02
N PHE A 253 18.79 3.78 27.22
CA PHE A 253 18.19 2.55 27.72
C PHE A 253 19.09 1.31 27.67
N ILE A 254 20.05 1.23 26.74
CA ILE A 254 21.01 0.12 26.66
C ILE A 254 22.25 0.54 27.46
N PRO A 255 22.27 0.36 28.79
CA PRO A 255 23.22 1.04 29.64
C PRO A 255 24.55 0.28 29.54
N ASN A 256 25.62 1.00 29.16
CA ASN A 256 26.99 0.64 29.47
C ASN A 256 27.41 -0.83 29.25
N GLN A 257 27.11 -1.43 28.09
CA GLN A 257 27.71 -2.70 27.70
C GLN A 257 28.52 -2.55 26.41
N LEU A 258 29.83 -2.81 26.53
CA LEU A 258 30.81 -2.88 25.44
C LEU A 258 30.33 -3.87 24.37
N GLY A 259 29.76 -3.39 23.27
CA GLY A 259 29.28 -4.25 22.18
C GLY A 259 28.77 -3.49 20.96
N LYS A 260 28.49 -4.23 19.88
CA LYS A 260 27.76 -3.71 18.72
C LYS A 260 26.26 -3.88 18.97
N CYS A 261 25.46 -2.85 18.70
CA CYS A 261 24.00 -2.95 18.68
C CYS A 261 23.52 -2.92 17.23
N THR A 262 22.64 -3.84 16.85
CA THR A 262 22.00 -3.84 15.52
C THR A 262 20.50 -3.74 15.66
N LEU A 263 19.89 -2.85 14.86
CA LEU A 263 18.45 -2.70 14.75
C LEU A 263 18.02 -3.15 13.35
N ASN A 264 17.17 -4.17 13.29
CA ASN A 264 16.63 -4.70 12.03
C ASN A 264 15.12 -4.46 11.99
N LEU A 265 14.59 -3.91 10.91
CA LEU A 265 13.14 -3.79 10.74
C LEU A 265 12.55 -5.17 10.38
N ILE A 266 11.66 -5.67 11.22
CA ILE A 266 10.98 -6.95 11.02
C ILE A 266 9.67 -6.75 10.27
N ASP A 267 8.91 -5.75 10.68
CA ASP A 267 7.59 -5.47 10.11
C ASP A 267 7.19 -4.01 10.33
N LEU A 268 6.28 -3.52 9.50
CA LEU A 268 5.71 -2.19 9.62
C LEU A 268 4.29 -2.12 9.05
N ASP A 269 3.48 -1.29 9.70
CA ASP A 269 2.18 -0.81 9.23
C ASP A 269 2.19 0.72 9.29
N ASN A 270 1.07 1.36 8.94
CA ASN A 270 0.88 2.81 8.92
C ASN A 270 1.38 3.53 10.16
N ASN A 271 1.11 2.96 11.34
CA ASN A 271 1.43 3.58 12.62
C ASN A 271 2.35 2.72 13.49
N LEU A 272 2.55 1.45 13.13
CA LEU A 272 3.29 0.50 13.96
C LEU A 272 4.57 0.05 13.25
N SER A 273 5.68 0.06 13.97
CA SER A 273 6.96 -0.47 13.48
C SER A 273 7.53 -1.48 14.48
N LEU A 274 7.92 -2.65 13.98
CA LEU A 274 8.49 -3.73 14.77
C LEU A 274 9.95 -3.95 14.38
N PHE A 275 10.84 -3.93 15.37
CA PHE A 275 12.27 -4.12 15.19
C PHE A 275 12.82 -5.27 16.02
N GLU A 276 13.81 -5.96 15.46
CA GLU A 276 14.72 -6.84 16.20
C GLU A 276 15.90 -5.99 16.67
N VAL A 277 16.11 -5.93 17.99
CA VAL A 277 17.30 -5.33 18.60
C VAL A 277 18.24 -6.46 18.98
N LYS A 278 19.45 -6.51 18.40
CA LYS A 278 20.53 -7.40 18.88
C LYS A 278 21.60 -6.57 19.55
N TYR A 279 22.03 -6.98 20.73
CA TYR A 279 23.08 -6.31 21.47
C TYR A 279 23.96 -7.36 22.16
N ASN A 280 25.28 -7.18 22.08
CA ASN A 280 26.27 -8.19 22.42
C ASN A 280 26.09 -9.51 21.61
N VAL A 281 26.93 -10.51 21.86
CA VAL A 281 26.96 -11.75 21.06
C VAL A 281 25.68 -12.61 21.23
N PHE A 282 24.91 -12.42 22.31
CA PHE A 282 23.86 -13.37 22.71
C PHE A 282 22.51 -12.77 23.13
N LYS A 283 22.33 -11.44 23.17
CA LYS A 283 21.07 -10.85 23.63
C LYS A 283 20.28 -10.27 22.46
N LYS A 284 18.99 -10.60 22.44
CA LYS A 284 18.01 -10.07 21.51
C LYS A 284 16.90 -9.37 22.30
N ALA A 285 16.17 -8.48 21.64
CA ALA A 285 14.93 -7.92 22.12
C ALA A 285 14.06 -7.56 20.92
N LEU A 286 12.76 -7.42 21.15
CA LEU A 286 11.83 -6.84 20.19
C LEU A 286 11.49 -5.43 20.62
N LEU A 287 11.54 -4.49 19.68
CA LEU A 287 11.16 -3.11 19.88
C LEU A 287 9.91 -2.84 19.06
N ILE A 288 8.85 -2.38 19.71
CA ILE A 288 7.58 -2.00 19.08
C ILE A 288 7.43 -0.50 19.24
N ILE A 289 7.17 0.19 18.13
CA ILE A 289 6.88 1.62 18.10
C ILE A 289 5.48 1.80 17.55
N ASP A 290 4.65 2.50 18.31
CA ASP A 290 3.33 2.96 17.90
C ASP A 290 3.40 4.49 17.78
N GLU A 291 3.46 4.97 16.54
CA GLU A 291 3.61 6.38 16.18
C GLU A 291 2.31 7.17 16.41
N GLN A 292 1.15 6.50 16.30
CA GLN A 292 -0.15 7.14 16.54
C GLN A 292 -0.33 7.45 18.02
N GLU A 293 0.02 6.49 18.87
CA GLU A 293 -0.09 6.65 20.33
C GLU A 293 1.16 7.26 20.95
N ASN A 294 2.21 7.48 20.14
CA ASN A 294 3.54 7.89 20.57
C ASN A 294 4.08 7.00 21.72
N LYS A 295 4.02 5.68 21.53
CA LYS A 295 4.43 4.67 22.51
C LYS A 295 5.57 3.82 21.98
N LEU A 296 6.49 3.47 22.88
CA LEU A 296 7.58 2.54 22.60
C LEU A 296 7.60 1.43 23.65
N ARG A 297 7.75 0.18 23.19
CA ARG A 297 7.81 -1.01 24.04
C ARG A 297 9.03 -1.85 23.68
N LEU A 298 9.84 -2.22 24.66
CA LEU A 298 10.97 -3.12 24.48
C LEU A 298 10.70 -4.44 25.22
N LEU A 299 10.66 -5.52 24.47
CA LEU A 299 10.50 -6.89 24.96
C LEU A 299 11.88 -7.55 24.92
N SER A 300 12.59 -7.59 26.04
CA SER A 300 13.82 -8.38 26.17
C SER A 300 13.45 -9.82 26.53
N PHE A 301 14.19 -10.80 26.01
CA PHE A 301 13.97 -12.21 26.38
C PHE A 301 14.29 -12.51 27.85
N ASN A 302 14.82 -11.53 28.60
CA ASN A 302 15.01 -11.56 30.06
C ASN A 302 14.06 -10.63 30.84
N GLY A 303 13.09 -9.96 30.21
CA GLY A 303 12.12 -9.05 30.85
C GLY A 303 11.48 -8.02 29.92
N ILE A 304 10.31 -7.46 30.29
CA ILE A 304 9.61 -6.41 29.53
C ILE A 304 9.90 -5.04 30.13
N TYR A 305 10.28 -4.06 29.30
CA TYR A 305 10.50 -2.66 29.70
C TYR A 305 9.68 -1.70 28.81
N SER A 306 9.07 -0.67 29.40
CA SER A 306 8.43 0.44 28.70
C SER A 306 9.28 1.71 28.84
N ILE A 307 9.44 2.47 27.75
CA ILE A 307 10.19 3.74 27.74
C ILE A 307 9.22 4.84 27.35
N ASN A 308 9.27 5.98 28.06
CA ASN A 308 8.41 7.13 27.82
C ASN A 308 9.19 8.21 27.05
N ILE A 309 8.62 8.72 25.96
CA ILE A 309 9.25 9.69 25.05
C ILE A 309 8.67 11.08 25.38
N SER A 310 9.38 11.84 26.22
CA SER A 310 8.94 13.15 26.74
C SER A 310 8.98 14.31 25.74
N SER A 311 9.28 14.07 24.45
CA SER A 311 9.34 15.11 23.41
C SER A 311 8.03 15.30 22.61
N PHE A 312 6.98 14.53 22.86
CA PHE A 312 5.66 14.71 22.24
C PHE A 312 4.63 15.00 23.33
N HIS A 313 4.10 16.23 23.35
CA HIS A 313 3.20 16.69 24.41
C HIS A 313 1.80 16.05 24.32
N LYS A 314 1.35 15.50 25.46
CA LYS A 314 0.03 14.90 25.77
C LYS A 314 -0.14 13.40 25.42
N VAL A 315 0.37 12.53 26.30
CA VAL A 315 -0.09 11.14 26.39
C VAL A 315 -1.08 11.03 27.56
N LYS A 316 -2.27 10.46 27.29
CA LYS A 316 -3.37 10.36 28.27
C LYS A 316 -3.57 8.98 28.90
N GLU A 317 -2.91 7.90 28.47
CA GLU A 317 -3.03 6.62 29.19
C GLU A 317 -1.99 5.56 28.78
N VAL A 318 -1.55 4.80 29.79
CA VAL A 318 -0.66 3.64 29.69
C VAL A 318 -1.50 2.37 29.88
N ILE A 319 -1.68 1.57 28.83
CA ILE A 319 -2.34 0.26 28.95
C ILE A 319 -1.28 -0.79 29.33
N PHE A 320 -1.44 -1.33 30.55
CA PHE A 320 -0.75 -2.52 31.04
C PHE A 320 -1.48 -3.77 30.53
N ILE A 321 -0.73 -4.75 30.00
CA ILE A 321 -1.28 -6.08 29.74
C ILE A 321 -1.38 -6.78 31.09
N LYS A 322 -2.60 -7.10 31.51
CA LYS A 322 -2.87 -7.86 32.74
C LYS A 322 -2.68 -9.34 32.45
N PHE A 323 -1.80 -10.01 33.20
CA PHE A 323 -1.68 -11.47 33.14
C PHE A 323 -2.97 -12.12 33.68
N SER A 324 -3.25 -13.37 33.32
CA SER A 324 -4.51 -14.06 33.66
C SER A 324 -4.75 -14.23 35.17
N ASP A 325 -3.75 -13.98 36.00
CA ASP A 325 -3.82 -14.01 37.47
C ASP A 325 -3.94 -12.60 38.10
N GLY A 326 -4.00 -11.54 37.28
CA GLY A 326 -4.15 -10.15 37.73
C GLY A 326 -2.83 -9.37 37.92
N SER A 327 -1.67 -9.95 37.63
CA SER A 327 -0.36 -9.30 37.78
C SER A 327 -0.12 -8.18 36.75
N ASN A 328 0.60 -7.11 37.15
CA ASN A 328 0.88 -5.95 36.29
C ASN A 328 2.28 -5.98 35.65
N SER A 329 3.10 -6.98 36.00
CA SER A 329 4.41 -7.22 35.38
C SER A 329 4.78 -8.71 35.39
N ALA A 330 5.65 -9.12 34.47
CA ALA A 330 6.18 -10.49 34.42
C ALA A 330 6.93 -10.87 35.71
N LYS A 331 7.53 -9.89 36.40
CA LYS A 331 8.20 -10.07 37.69
C LYS A 331 7.21 -10.36 38.81
N GLU A 332 6.07 -9.67 38.86
CA GLU A 332 4.99 -9.94 39.82
C GLU A 332 4.32 -11.28 39.57
N TYR A 333 4.07 -11.64 38.30
CA TYR A 333 3.52 -12.94 37.91
C TYR A 333 4.41 -14.10 38.37
N ILE A 334 5.73 -13.99 38.17
CA ILE A 334 6.71 -15.01 38.57
C ILE A 334 6.82 -15.13 40.11
N LEU A 335 6.67 -14.02 40.83
CA LEU A 335 6.73 -13.97 42.30
C LEU A 335 5.42 -14.42 42.97
N SER A 336 4.27 -14.19 42.34
CA SER A 336 2.93 -14.51 42.85
C SER A 336 2.58 -15.99 42.72
N THR A 337 3.01 -16.64 41.63
CA THR A 337 2.55 -18.00 41.30
C THR A 337 3.45 -19.12 41.83
N HIS A 338 4.76 -18.91 42.06
CA HIS A 338 5.70 -20.04 42.20
C HIS A 338 6.75 -19.89 43.32
N LYS A 339 6.29 -19.92 44.58
CA LYS A 339 7.17 -19.90 45.78
C LYS A 339 8.05 -21.15 46.00
N ASN A 340 7.83 -22.26 45.29
CA ASN A 340 8.42 -23.56 45.66
C ASN A 340 9.09 -24.32 44.49
N TYR A 341 10.08 -23.72 43.82
CA TYR A 341 10.99 -24.48 42.94
C TYR A 341 12.42 -24.45 43.48
N THR A 342 12.96 -25.64 43.73
CA THR A 342 14.24 -25.87 44.43
C THR A 342 15.48 -25.77 43.55
N SER A 343 15.36 -25.47 42.25
CA SER A 343 16.54 -25.10 41.43
C SER A 343 16.21 -24.27 40.17
N LEU A 344 17.17 -23.38 39.83
CA LEU A 344 17.18 -22.54 38.62
C LEU A 344 17.10 -23.33 37.30
N PHE A 345 17.53 -24.60 37.29
CA PHE A 345 17.49 -25.46 36.10
C PHE A 345 16.06 -25.88 35.75
N HIS A 346 15.24 -26.19 36.77
CA HIS A 346 13.84 -26.59 36.58
C HIS A 346 12.96 -25.39 36.17
N LEU A 347 13.23 -24.22 36.74
CA LEU A 347 12.58 -22.95 36.37
C LEU A 347 12.90 -22.58 34.91
N ARG A 348 14.15 -22.73 34.48
CA ARG A 348 14.58 -22.41 33.10
C ARG A 348 13.92 -23.30 32.05
N ASN A 349 13.82 -24.61 32.31
CA ASN A 349 13.16 -25.53 31.38
C ASN A 349 11.64 -25.31 31.32
N LYS A 350 11.00 -24.98 32.44
CA LYS A 350 9.56 -24.73 32.49
C LYS A 350 9.17 -23.38 31.90
N VAL A 351 9.97 -22.33 32.13
CA VAL A 351 9.83 -21.02 31.44
C VAL A 351 10.08 -21.16 29.94
N ALA A 352 11.04 -21.98 29.51
CA ALA A 352 11.24 -22.27 28.09
C ALA A 352 10.04 -23.01 27.46
N GLN A 353 9.42 -23.95 28.18
CA GLN A 353 8.20 -24.64 27.73
C GLN A 353 6.97 -23.72 27.70
N GLU A 354 6.84 -22.80 28.65
CA GLU A 354 5.75 -21.81 28.67
C GLU A 354 5.96 -20.71 27.64
N ILE A 355 7.19 -20.24 27.41
CA ILE A 355 7.53 -19.35 26.28
C ILE A 355 7.24 -20.08 24.97
N PHE A 356 7.62 -21.35 24.82
CA PHE A 356 7.29 -22.13 23.63
C PHE A 356 5.77 -22.34 23.48
N SER A 357 5.04 -22.49 24.58
CA SER A 357 3.57 -22.56 24.56
C SER A 357 2.92 -21.21 24.26
N ILE A 358 3.51 -20.10 24.69
CA ILE A 358 3.08 -18.73 24.39
C ILE A 358 3.46 -18.37 22.95
N GLU A 359 4.61 -18.76 22.45
CA GLU A 359 5.00 -18.66 21.03
C GLU A 359 4.11 -19.53 20.16
N LYS A 360 3.72 -20.73 20.62
CA LYS A 360 2.76 -21.60 19.95
C LYS A 360 1.35 -21.00 19.99
N LYS A 361 0.90 -20.47 21.13
CA LYS A 361 -0.38 -19.75 21.27
C LYS A 361 -0.41 -18.40 20.58
N LEU A 362 0.73 -17.72 20.47
CA LEU A 362 0.91 -16.52 19.65
C LEU A 362 0.87 -16.95 18.20
N ASN A 363 1.59 -17.99 17.75
CA ASN A 363 1.45 -18.51 16.38
C ASN A 363 0.03 -19.06 16.05
N GLU A 364 -0.70 -19.57 17.05
CA GLU A 364 -2.06 -20.11 16.91
C GLU A 364 -3.15 -19.01 16.98
N ASN A 365 -3.01 -17.99 17.85
CA ASN A 365 -3.96 -16.87 18.00
C ASN A 365 -3.60 -15.63 17.15
N PHE A 366 -2.31 -15.34 17.02
CA PHE A 366 -1.69 -14.53 15.97
C PHE A 366 -1.10 -15.50 14.94
N LYS A 367 -1.92 -15.97 14.00
CA LYS A 367 -1.36 -16.32 12.69
C LYS A 367 -0.43 -15.17 12.33
N LEU A 368 0.87 -15.42 12.29
CA LEU A 368 1.92 -14.45 12.01
C LEU A 368 1.75 -14.08 10.54
N ASN A 369 0.75 -13.24 10.32
CA ASN A 369 0.25 -12.82 9.05
C ASN A 369 1.13 -11.64 8.65
N ILE A 370 2.32 -12.00 8.16
CA ILE A 370 3.09 -11.31 7.13
C ILE A 370 2.20 -10.25 6.45
N LEU A 371 2.36 -8.96 6.80
CA LEU A 371 1.71 -7.82 6.12
C LEU A 371 0.25 -8.08 5.70
N THR A 372 -0.70 -8.17 6.64
CA THR A 372 -2.13 -8.40 6.30
C THR A 372 -3.07 -7.23 6.53
N LYS A 373 -2.60 -5.99 6.63
CA LYS A 373 -3.50 -4.86 6.44
C LYS A 373 -2.89 -3.85 5.49
N ASP A 374 -3.75 -3.36 4.61
CA ASP A 374 -3.44 -2.32 3.65
C ASP A 374 -2.65 -1.23 4.36
N ILE A 375 -1.44 -0.95 3.84
CA ILE A 375 -0.73 0.29 4.16
C ILE A 375 -1.61 1.40 3.59
N GLY A 376 -2.61 1.76 4.39
CA GLY A 376 -3.64 2.71 4.06
C GLY A 376 -3.04 4.10 3.96
N ILE A 377 -3.53 4.82 2.96
CA ILE A 377 -3.36 6.24 2.70
C ILE A 377 -3.19 7.07 3.99
N ILE A 378 -2.01 7.68 4.18
CA ILE A 378 -1.89 8.90 4.99
C ILE A 378 -1.67 10.04 3.99
N ILE A 379 -2.78 10.64 3.53
CA ILE A 379 -2.75 11.97 2.93
C ILE A 379 -2.70 12.95 4.10
N TYR A 380 -1.55 13.56 4.35
CA TYR A 380 -1.55 14.85 5.03
C TYR A 380 -2.01 15.90 4.00
N PRO A 381 -2.97 16.77 4.34
CA PRO A 381 -3.39 17.87 3.48
C PRO A 381 -2.24 18.83 3.14
#